data_AF-A0A183HIJ1-F1
#
_entry.id   AF-A0A183HIJ1-F1
#
_cell.length_a   1.000
_cell.length_b   1.000
_cell.length_c   1.000
_cell.angle_alpha   90.00
_cell.angle_beta   90.00
_cell.angle_gamma   90.00
#
_symmetry.space_group_name_H-M   'P 1'
#
loop_
_entity.id
_entity.type
_entity.pdbx_description
1 polymer ?
#
loop_
_entity_poly.entity_id
_entity_poly.type
_entity_poly.pdbx_seq_one_letter_code
_entity_poly.pdbx_strand_id
1 'polypeptide(L)'
;QIYRSKNRKRERIEDVEIHNELLSKPTPATIAEYKNHPLYVLKKDILKYEAIYPEDQAPIGQIRGIDIYPRSSVFHLDGALNWMKHARMVKAGEKPYKVVKGRINHRAASQLKESRSLELYGYWQTEPYVPPKVVNGRIPRNEFGNLYVYKSSMVPEGCVHLQLSGLAAICRQLDIDCVPAVVGWEFHKGGNHPMLVLDKYFSIFFLTIRKIKCDFCSIDGCVILKKHERILREAWKEFYEKKQVAAKKRLKERALKNWRRLVKGMLTMKKVRAKFLVVDHRSMQVDEKLEKKEDEVTAVDDTALSWPQTIFNFPGASSSYH
;
A
#
# COMPACT_ATOMS: atom_id res chain seq x y z
N GLN A 1 4.66 4.36 13.99
CA GLN A 1 3.94 4.88 15.17
C GLN A 1 4.94 5.72 15.96
N ILE A 2 4.56 6.93 16.35
CA ILE A 2 5.39 7.76 17.24
C ILE A 2 5.41 7.06 18.60
N TYR A 3 6.59 6.95 19.23
CA TYR A 3 6.73 6.34 20.55
C TYR A 3 5.87 7.12 21.55
N ARG A 4 5.07 6.39 22.36
CA ARG A 4 4.21 6.99 23.38
C ARG A 4 4.60 6.41 24.72
N SER A 5 4.89 7.29 25.68
CA SER A 5 5.31 6.85 27.01
C SER A 5 4.17 6.09 27.70
N LYS A 6 4.52 5.17 28.62
CA LYS A 6 3.51 4.52 29.48
C LYS A 6 2.86 5.53 30.44
N ASN A 7 3.61 6.55 30.85
CA ASN A 7 3.21 7.54 31.84
C ASN A 7 2.63 8.80 31.20
N ARG A 8 1.36 8.73 30.79
CA ARG A 8 0.64 9.84 30.13
C ARG A 8 0.64 11.15 30.93
N LYS A 9 0.66 11.09 32.27
CA LYS A 9 0.71 12.29 33.12
C LYS A 9 2.04 13.02 32.95
N ARG A 10 3.15 12.27 32.95
CA ARG A 10 4.50 12.80 32.79
C ARG A 10 4.68 13.43 31.41
N GLU A 11 4.25 12.73 30.37
CA GLU A 11 4.27 13.22 28.97
C GLU A 11 3.54 14.55 28.82
N ARG A 12 2.36 14.70 29.43
CA ARG A 12 1.62 15.98 29.41
C ARG A 12 2.34 17.11 30.14
N ILE A 13 3.00 16.81 31.27
CA ILE A 13 3.74 17.81 32.03
C ILE A 13 4.97 18.26 31.23
N GLU A 14 5.72 17.29 30.69
CA GLU A 14 6.88 17.54 29.82
C GLU A 14 6.48 18.35 28.57
N ASP A 15 5.37 18.02 27.91
CA ASP A 15 4.86 18.79 26.76
C ASP A 15 4.54 20.25 27.12
N VAL A 16 3.93 20.49 28.30
CA VAL A 16 3.62 21.84 28.80
C VAL A 16 4.90 22.58 29.15
N GLU A 17 5.85 21.93 29.81
CA GLU A 17 7.16 22.51 30.15
C GLU A 17 7.93 22.91 28.89
N ILE A 18 8.01 22.01 27.90
CA ILE A 18 8.65 22.28 26.60
C ILE A 18 7.93 23.44 25.89
N HIS A 19 6.60 23.46 25.90
CA HIS A 19 5.84 24.55 25.29
C HIS A 19 6.13 25.90 25.96
N ASN A 20 6.17 25.94 27.29
CA ASN A 20 6.51 27.14 28.06
C ASN A 20 7.95 27.60 27.78
N GLU A 21 8.90 26.67 27.69
CA GLU A 21 10.28 26.98 27.33
C GLU A 21 10.36 27.60 25.93
N LEU A 22 9.62 27.06 24.96
CA LEU A 22 9.58 27.60 23.60
C LEU A 22 8.97 29.00 23.53
N LEU A 23 7.95 29.29 24.35
CA LEU A 23 7.38 30.63 24.47
C LEU A 23 8.31 31.64 25.15
N SER A 24 9.17 31.17 26.07
CA SER A 24 10.16 32.02 26.75
C SER A 24 11.31 32.46 25.83
N LYS A 25 11.57 31.69 24.76
CA LYS A 25 12.59 32.00 23.77
C LYS A 25 12.14 33.19 22.93
N PRO A 26 13.07 34.09 22.55
CA PRO A 26 12.74 35.20 21.67
C PRO A 26 12.24 34.70 20.31
N THR A 27 11.39 35.49 19.65
CA THR A 27 10.92 35.17 18.30
C THR A 27 12.10 35.06 17.33
N PRO A 28 12.09 34.10 16.40
CA PRO A 28 13.18 33.91 15.44
C PRO A 28 13.48 35.19 14.64
N ALA A 29 14.76 35.49 14.42
CA ALA A 29 15.20 36.73 13.75
C ALA A 29 15.27 36.58 12.23
N THR A 30 15.50 35.36 11.74
CA THR A 30 15.71 35.08 10.32
C THR A 30 14.49 34.40 9.71
N ILE A 31 14.12 34.78 8.48
CA ILE A 31 13.02 34.14 7.73
C ILE A 31 13.20 32.61 7.62
N ALA A 32 14.44 32.13 7.49
CA ALA A 32 14.73 30.69 7.35
C ALA A 32 14.34 29.88 8.60
N GLU A 33 14.42 30.48 9.79
CA GLU A 33 14.11 29.82 11.08
C GLU A 33 12.60 29.59 11.26
N TYR A 34 11.76 30.35 10.56
CA TYR A 34 10.30 30.15 10.58
C TYR A 34 9.85 28.89 9.84
N LYS A 35 10.69 28.32 8.97
CA LYS A 35 10.35 27.09 8.27
C LYS A 35 10.27 25.92 9.25
N ASN A 36 9.09 25.30 9.34
CA ASN A 36 8.79 24.21 10.27
C ASN A 36 8.97 24.61 11.75
N HIS A 37 8.86 25.89 12.08
CA HIS A 37 8.87 26.33 13.48
C HIS A 37 7.61 25.82 14.21
N PRO A 38 7.72 25.33 15.47
CA PRO A 38 6.59 24.72 16.18
C PRO A 38 5.46 25.70 16.50
N LEU A 39 5.79 26.96 16.81
CA LEU A 39 4.80 27.95 17.28
C LEU A 39 4.36 28.97 16.23
N TYR A 40 5.18 29.23 15.21
CA TYR A 40 5.00 30.38 14.33
C TYR A 40 5.05 29.94 12.88
N VAL A 41 4.32 30.64 12.03
CA VAL A 41 4.34 30.46 10.59
C VAL A 41 4.30 31.81 9.90
N LEU A 42 4.98 31.94 8.77
CA LEU A 42 4.86 33.11 7.91
C LEU A 42 3.70 32.93 6.94
N LYS A 43 2.99 34.02 6.63
CA LYS A 43 1.90 34.01 5.63
C LYS A 43 2.30 33.40 4.29
N LYS A 44 3.56 33.59 3.88
CA LYS A 44 4.15 33.04 2.65
C LYS A 44 4.34 31.52 2.66
N ASP A 45 4.58 30.94 3.84
CA ASP A 45 4.92 29.52 4.00
C ASP A 45 3.69 28.64 4.23
N ILE A 46 2.49 29.22 4.20
CA ILE A 46 1.21 28.48 4.28
C ILE A 46 1.03 27.65 3.01
N LEU A 47 0.81 26.35 3.19
CA LEU A 47 0.69 25.44 2.06
C LEU A 47 -0.62 25.63 1.27
N LYS A 48 -0.64 25.05 0.07
CA LYS A 48 -1.81 25.06 -0.82
C LYS A 48 -3.10 24.59 -0.11
N TYR A 49 -3.02 23.53 0.69
CA TYR A 49 -4.13 22.91 1.42
C TYR A 49 -4.16 23.33 2.90
N GLU A 50 -3.61 24.49 3.22
CA GLU A 50 -3.68 25.08 4.55
C GLU A 50 -4.29 26.48 4.44
N ALA A 51 -4.93 26.92 5.52
CA ALA A 51 -5.35 28.30 5.70
C ALA A 51 -5.40 28.67 7.18
N ILE A 52 -5.40 29.98 7.45
CA ILE A 52 -5.54 30.52 8.80
C ILE A 52 -7.04 30.54 9.13
N TYR A 53 -7.40 30.10 10.33
CA TYR A 53 -8.76 30.19 10.88
C TYR A 53 -8.70 30.60 12.35
N PRO A 54 -9.57 31.53 12.82
CA PRO A 54 -10.54 32.33 12.05
C PRO A 54 -9.88 33.27 11.01
N GLU A 55 -10.62 33.74 9.99
CA GLU A 55 -10.09 34.68 8.98
C GLU A 55 -9.63 36.01 9.60
N ASP A 56 -10.32 36.44 10.66
CA ASP A 56 -10.07 37.70 11.37
C ASP A 56 -8.89 37.63 12.36
N GLN A 57 -8.13 36.53 12.36
CA GLN A 57 -7.00 36.35 13.26
C GLN A 57 -5.94 37.45 13.02
N ALA A 58 -5.67 38.27 14.05
CA ALA A 58 -4.63 39.30 13.96
C ALA A 58 -3.22 38.66 13.86
N PRO A 59 -2.32 39.22 13.04
CA PRO A 59 -0.93 38.79 13.01
C PRO A 59 -0.24 39.16 14.32
N ILE A 60 0.63 38.28 14.81
CA ILE A 60 1.38 38.51 16.06
C ILE A 60 2.41 39.64 15.87
N GLY A 61 3.00 39.68 14.68
CA GLY A 61 4.00 40.67 14.30
C GLY A 61 4.37 40.53 12.84
N GLN A 62 5.36 41.30 12.42
CA GLN A 62 5.80 41.36 11.04
C GLN A 62 7.33 41.30 11.00
N ILE A 63 7.87 40.45 10.13
CA ILE A 63 9.32 40.41 9.86
C ILE A 63 9.55 40.74 8.40
N ARG A 64 10.33 41.80 8.15
CA ARG A 64 10.68 42.28 6.81
C ARG A 64 9.44 42.44 5.90
N GLY A 65 8.34 42.94 6.46
CA GLY A 65 7.08 43.13 5.72
C GLY A 65 6.18 41.89 5.61
N ILE A 66 6.55 40.75 6.21
CA ILE A 66 5.76 39.50 6.16
C ILE A 66 5.08 39.25 7.50
N ASP A 67 3.77 39.08 7.47
CA ASP A 67 2.94 38.77 8.64
C ASP A 67 3.27 37.39 9.23
N ILE A 68 3.37 37.35 10.56
CA ILE A 68 3.58 36.15 11.36
C ILE A 68 2.26 35.76 12.01
N TYR A 69 1.87 34.51 11.81
CA TYR A 69 0.70 33.91 12.45
C TYR A 69 1.14 32.79 13.38
N PRO A 70 0.37 32.52 14.45
CA PRO A 70 0.60 31.33 15.26
C PRO A 70 0.30 30.07 14.43
N ARG A 71 1.11 29.03 14.56
CA ARG A 71 0.91 27.74 13.89
C ARG A 71 -0.40 27.08 14.34
N SER A 72 -0.87 27.37 15.55
CA SER A 72 -2.16 26.88 16.08
C SER A 72 -3.38 27.39 15.32
N SER A 73 -3.29 28.54 14.64
CA SER A 73 -4.37 29.07 13.80
C SER A 73 -4.31 28.54 12.36
N VAL A 74 -3.28 27.77 11.99
CA VAL A 74 -3.18 27.14 10.67
C VAL A 74 -3.88 25.80 10.69
N PHE A 75 -4.91 25.67 9.87
CA PHE A 75 -5.66 24.43 9.74
C PHE A 75 -5.51 23.84 8.34
N HIS A 76 -5.51 22.51 8.29
CA HIS A 76 -5.56 21.76 7.05
C HIS A 76 -6.97 21.84 6.44
N LEU A 77 -7.01 22.09 5.12
CA LEU A 77 -8.22 22.10 4.33
C LEU A 77 -8.21 20.94 3.34
N ASP A 78 -9.36 20.30 3.22
CA ASP A 78 -9.53 19.12 2.39
C ASP A 78 -10.77 19.24 1.51
N GLY A 79 -10.76 18.52 0.38
CA GLY A 79 -11.96 18.40 -0.45
C GLY A 79 -13.01 17.49 0.20
N ALA A 80 -14.28 17.64 -0.17
CA ALA A 80 -15.39 16.87 0.42
C ALA A 80 -15.16 15.34 0.42
N LEU A 81 -14.62 14.79 -0.66
CA LEU A 81 -14.27 13.37 -0.76
C LEU A 81 -13.14 12.95 0.20
N ASN A 82 -12.17 13.83 0.48
CA ASN A 82 -11.10 13.51 1.42
C ASN A 82 -11.58 13.61 2.87
N TRP A 83 -12.48 14.55 3.17
CA TRP A 83 -13.20 14.57 4.45
C TRP A 83 -14.01 13.31 4.68
N MET A 84 -14.65 12.75 3.64
CA MET A 84 -15.35 11.46 3.72
C MET A 84 -14.43 10.31 4.15
N LYS A 85 -13.16 10.30 3.71
CA LYS A 85 -12.17 9.31 4.18
C LYS A 85 -11.86 9.45 5.67
N HIS A 86 -11.94 10.67 6.19
CA HIS A 86 -11.83 10.95 7.61
C HIS A 86 -13.14 10.67 8.39
N ALA A 87 -14.15 10.07 7.74
CA ALA A 87 -15.51 9.86 8.26
C ALA A 87 -16.18 11.18 8.69
N ARG A 88 -16.03 12.22 7.87
CA ARG A 88 -16.74 13.49 8.03
C ARG A 88 -17.39 13.89 6.71
N MET A 89 -18.50 14.62 6.78
CA MET A 89 -19.15 15.22 5.62
C MET A 89 -19.19 16.74 5.76
N VAL A 90 -19.18 17.46 4.64
CA VAL A 90 -19.35 18.91 4.64
C VAL A 90 -20.82 19.21 4.96
N LYS A 91 -21.07 20.16 5.87
CA LYS A 91 -22.44 20.58 6.19
C LYS A 91 -23.12 21.12 4.93
N ALA A 92 -24.40 20.81 4.77
CA ALA A 92 -25.17 21.24 3.61
C ALA A 92 -25.26 22.77 3.54
N GLY A 93 -24.94 23.36 2.38
CA GLY A 93 -25.04 24.81 2.13
C GLY A 93 -23.82 25.65 2.53
N GLU A 94 -22.78 25.05 3.09
CA GLU A 94 -21.52 25.75 3.40
C GLU A 94 -20.77 26.14 2.12
N LYS A 95 -20.22 27.35 2.10
CA LYS A 95 -19.36 27.81 1.00
C LYS A 95 -17.93 27.29 1.19
N PRO A 96 -17.19 26.96 0.12
CA PRO A 96 -15.81 26.54 0.24
C PRO A 96 -14.94 27.67 0.80
N TYR A 97 -14.10 27.34 1.78
CA TYR A 97 -13.20 28.30 2.41
C TYR A 97 -12.08 28.75 1.46
N LYS A 98 -11.58 27.81 0.65
CA LYS A 98 -10.51 28.07 -0.31
C LYS A 98 -10.77 27.27 -1.58
N VAL A 99 -10.74 27.93 -2.73
CA VAL A 99 -10.84 27.26 -4.03
C VAL A 99 -9.46 27.25 -4.66
N VAL A 100 -8.96 26.07 -5.01
CA VAL A 100 -7.64 25.94 -5.65
C VAL A 100 -7.75 25.19 -6.96
N LYS A 101 -6.89 25.53 -7.92
CA LYS A 101 -6.76 24.77 -9.17
C LYS A 101 -6.44 23.29 -8.87
N GLY A 102 -7.26 22.39 -9.38
CA GLY A 102 -7.08 20.95 -9.29
C GLY A 102 -5.86 20.48 -10.10
N ARG A 103 -5.47 19.23 -9.89
CA ARG A 103 -4.39 18.62 -10.68
C ARG A 103 -4.87 18.36 -12.10
N ILE A 104 -4.07 18.78 -13.08
CA ILE A 104 -4.33 18.52 -14.49
C ILE A 104 -4.11 17.02 -14.72
N ASN A 105 -5.14 16.35 -15.25
CA ASN A 105 -4.98 14.97 -15.70
C ASN A 105 -4.40 14.99 -17.13
N HIS A 106 -3.10 14.77 -17.25
CA HIS A 106 -2.41 14.74 -18.54
C HIS A 106 -2.92 13.63 -19.50
N ARG A 107 -3.67 12.65 -18.99
CA ARG A 107 -4.26 11.56 -19.80
C ARG A 107 -5.69 11.85 -20.27
N ALA A 108 -6.30 12.95 -19.83
CA ALA A 108 -7.65 13.32 -20.26
C ALA A 108 -7.63 13.97 -21.66
N ALA A 109 -8.68 13.71 -22.45
CA ALA A 109 -8.86 14.29 -23.78
C ALA A 109 -8.79 15.82 -23.73
N SER A 110 -8.21 16.45 -24.76
CA SER A 110 -7.89 17.88 -24.76
C SER A 110 -9.08 18.82 -24.51
N GLN A 111 -10.31 18.38 -24.81
CA GLN A 111 -11.55 19.14 -24.57
C GLN A 111 -11.97 19.16 -23.08
N LEU A 112 -11.46 18.25 -22.25
CA LEU A 112 -11.75 18.13 -20.80
C LEU A 112 -10.57 18.60 -19.93
N LYS A 113 -9.60 19.30 -20.54
CA LYS A 113 -8.42 19.87 -19.87
C LYS A 113 -8.70 21.19 -19.15
N GLU A 114 -9.96 21.60 -19.02
CA GLU A 114 -10.32 22.69 -18.11
C GLU A 114 -9.80 22.36 -16.71
N SER A 115 -9.13 23.35 -16.09
CA SER A 115 -8.58 23.19 -14.76
C SER A 115 -9.73 23.07 -13.77
N ARG A 116 -10.14 21.83 -13.46
CA ARG A 116 -11.14 21.55 -12.43
C ARG A 116 -10.74 22.28 -11.16
N SER A 117 -11.52 23.26 -10.73
CA SER A 117 -11.35 23.86 -9.41
C SER A 117 -11.63 22.79 -8.36
N LEU A 118 -10.82 22.77 -7.32
CA LEU A 118 -11.01 21.95 -6.15
C LEU A 118 -11.40 22.87 -5.00
N GLU A 119 -12.63 22.67 -4.55
CA GLU A 119 -13.18 23.29 -3.36
C GLU A 119 -12.60 22.64 -2.12
N LEU A 120 -12.08 23.46 -1.21
CA LEU A 120 -11.51 23.02 0.06
C LEU A 120 -12.32 23.55 1.22
N TYR A 121 -12.53 22.68 2.19
CA TYR A 121 -13.31 22.91 3.39
C TYR A 121 -12.46 22.66 4.63
N GLY A 122 -12.72 23.44 5.68
CA GLY A 122 -12.07 23.27 6.98
C GLY A 122 -12.76 22.25 7.89
N TYR A 123 -12.11 21.95 9.02
CA TYR A 123 -12.69 21.06 10.04
C TYR A 123 -13.99 21.63 10.64
N TRP A 124 -14.08 22.95 10.81
CA TRP A 124 -15.27 23.62 11.38
C TRP A 124 -16.51 23.55 10.46
N GLN A 125 -16.31 23.41 9.15
CA GLN A 125 -17.39 23.31 8.15
C GLN A 125 -17.89 21.88 7.94
N THR A 126 -17.28 20.91 8.63
CA THR A 126 -17.60 19.49 8.46
C THR A 126 -18.21 18.92 9.74
N GLU A 127 -19.07 17.93 9.57
CA GLU A 127 -19.76 17.19 10.64
C GLU A 127 -19.43 15.69 10.55
N PRO A 128 -19.57 14.91 11.64
CA PRO A 128 -19.34 13.47 11.61
C PRO A 128 -20.22 12.78 10.56
N TYR A 129 -19.62 11.89 9.76
CA TYR A 129 -20.35 11.16 8.74
C TYR A 129 -21.35 10.19 9.37
N VAL A 130 -22.61 10.32 9.01
CA VAL A 130 -23.67 9.38 9.42
C VAL A 130 -23.83 8.32 8.33
N PRO A 131 -23.58 7.03 8.62
CA PRO A 131 -23.73 5.98 7.62
C PRO A 131 -25.22 5.74 7.29
N PRO A 132 -25.54 5.39 6.02
CA PRO A 132 -26.90 5.07 5.63
C PRO A 132 -27.40 3.84 6.40
N LYS A 133 -28.64 3.91 6.89
CA LYS A 133 -29.26 2.81 7.64
C LYS A 133 -29.63 1.65 6.72
N VAL A 134 -29.62 0.44 7.27
CA VAL A 134 -30.07 -0.77 6.58
C VAL A 134 -31.59 -0.71 6.42
N VAL A 135 -32.08 -0.84 5.18
CA VAL A 135 -33.53 -0.82 4.87
C VAL A 135 -33.94 -2.22 4.41
N ASN A 136 -35.02 -2.78 4.99
CA ASN A 136 -35.58 -4.08 4.63
C ASN A 136 -34.58 -5.25 4.66
N GLY A 137 -33.61 -5.20 5.59
CA GLY A 137 -32.56 -6.21 5.70
C GLY A 137 -31.57 -6.21 4.53
N ARG A 138 -31.54 -5.16 3.70
CA ARG A 138 -30.57 -4.99 2.61
C ARG A 138 -29.58 -3.89 2.93
N ILE A 139 -28.31 -4.16 2.65
CA ILE A 139 -27.22 -3.23 2.92
C ILE A 139 -27.23 -2.15 1.83
N PRO A 140 -27.16 -0.86 2.19
CA PRO A 140 -27.09 0.22 1.21
C PRO A 140 -25.83 0.11 0.34
N ARG A 141 -25.97 0.39 -0.95
CA ARG A 141 -24.89 0.32 -1.94
C ARG A 141 -24.72 1.69 -2.62
N ASN A 142 -23.49 2.02 -2.98
CA ASN A 142 -23.19 3.17 -3.84
C ASN A 142 -23.52 2.86 -5.31
N GLU A 143 -23.33 3.84 -6.19
CA GLU A 143 -23.52 3.71 -7.65
C GLU A 143 -22.69 2.57 -8.28
N PHE A 144 -21.58 2.21 -7.64
CA PHE A 144 -20.68 1.14 -8.08
C PHE A 144 -21.03 -0.23 -7.46
N GLY A 145 -22.11 -0.33 -6.69
CA GLY A 145 -22.51 -1.56 -6.01
C GLY A 145 -21.67 -1.94 -4.78
N ASN A 146 -20.81 -1.03 -4.30
CA ASN A 146 -19.92 -1.22 -3.14
C ASN A 146 -20.32 -0.27 -1.99
N LEU A 147 -19.62 -0.36 -0.86
CA LEU A 147 -19.78 0.55 0.27
C LEU A 147 -18.43 1.13 0.69
N TYR A 148 -18.35 2.44 0.92
CA TYR A 148 -17.14 3.08 1.44
C TYR A 148 -17.03 2.88 2.94
N VAL A 149 -15.97 2.21 3.39
CA VAL A 149 -15.70 1.90 4.80
C VAL A 149 -14.25 2.24 5.13
N TYR A 150 -13.93 3.52 5.23
CA TYR A 150 -12.58 3.99 5.57
C TYR A 150 -12.27 3.89 7.08
N LYS A 151 -13.32 4.04 7.90
CA LYS A 151 -13.26 3.88 9.37
C LYS A 151 -14.36 2.93 9.82
N SER A 152 -14.15 2.30 10.97
CA SER A 152 -15.14 1.43 11.60
C SER A 152 -16.47 2.13 11.88
N SER A 153 -16.47 3.44 12.11
CA SER A 153 -17.68 4.26 12.32
C SER A 153 -18.54 4.46 11.07
N MET A 154 -18.03 4.12 9.88
CA MET A 154 -18.80 4.23 8.62
C MET A 154 -19.62 2.97 8.31
N VAL A 155 -19.51 1.92 9.13
CA VAL A 155 -20.31 0.71 8.99
C VAL A 155 -21.73 1.00 9.51
N PRO A 156 -22.78 0.71 8.73
CA PRO A 156 -24.16 0.86 9.18
C PRO A 156 -24.46 0.07 10.46
N GLU A 157 -25.37 0.59 11.26
CA GLU A 157 -25.86 -0.12 12.45
C GLU A 157 -26.45 -1.49 12.09
N GLY A 158 -26.13 -2.51 12.87
CA GLY A 158 -26.55 -3.90 12.60
C GLY A 158 -25.72 -4.64 11.55
N CYS A 159 -24.73 -3.97 10.94
CA CYS A 159 -23.76 -4.59 10.03
C CYS A 159 -22.39 -4.77 10.68
N VAL A 160 -21.60 -5.69 10.12
CA VAL A 160 -20.21 -5.95 10.50
C VAL A 160 -19.36 -5.99 9.23
N HIS A 161 -18.19 -5.36 9.29
CA HIS A 161 -17.18 -5.42 8.24
C HIS A 161 -16.24 -6.61 8.51
N LEU A 162 -16.26 -7.60 7.62
CA LEU A 162 -15.40 -8.78 7.70
C LEU A 162 -14.25 -8.67 6.69
N GLN A 163 -13.03 -8.49 7.19
CA GLN A 163 -11.79 -8.44 6.41
C GLN A 163 -11.26 -9.85 6.08
N LEU A 164 -12.07 -10.65 5.37
CA LEU A 164 -11.67 -11.98 4.91
C LEU A 164 -11.69 -12.06 3.39
N SER A 165 -10.65 -12.67 2.80
CA SER A 165 -10.52 -12.75 1.34
C SER A 165 -11.52 -13.74 0.74
N GLY A 166 -12.15 -13.39 -0.39
CA GLY A 166 -13.03 -14.30 -1.13
C GLY A 166 -14.41 -14.51 -0.51
N LEU A 167 -14.82 -13.70 0.46
CA LEU A 167 -16.16 -13.77 1.06
C LEU A 167 -17.28 -13.63 0.05
N ALA A 168 -17.12 -12.76 -0.97
CA ALA A 168 -18.14 -12.55 -1.99
C ALA A 168 -18.56 -13.85 -2.70
N ALA A 169 -17.62 -14.79 -2.93
CA ALA A 169 -17.96 -16.08 -3.54
C ALA A 169 -18.77 -16.97 -2.60
N ILE A 170 -18.42 -16.98 -1.32
CA ILE A 170 -19.11 -17.78 -0.29
C ILE A 170 -20.50 -17.22 -0.02
N CYS A 171 -20.65 -15.90 0.03
CA CYS A 171 -21.95 -15.26 0.24
C CYS A 171 -22.91 -15.57 -0.92
N ARG A 172 -22.42 -15.61 -2.17
CA ARG A 172 -23.21 -16.06 -3.33
C ARG A 172 -23.63 -17.53 -3.22
N GLN A 173 -22.78 -18.40 -2.67
CA GLN A 173 -23.11 -19.81 -2.46
C GLN A 173 -24.17 -20.02 -1.37
N LEU A 174 -24.17 -19.17 -0.35
CA LEU A 174 -25.09 -19.26 0.79
C LEU A 174 -26.32 -18.35 0.66
N ASP A 175 -26.46 -17.62 -0.44
CA ASP A 175 -27.52 -16.63 -0.69
C ASP A 175 -27.66 -15.57 0.43
N ILE A 176 -26.53 -15.07 0.92
CA ILE A 176 -26.47 -14.02 1.95
C ILE A 176 -26.12 -12.69 1.30
N ASP A 177 -26.87 -11.63 1.62
CA ASP A 177 -26.57 -10.27 1.13
C ASP A 177 -25.21 -9.79 1.67
N CYS A 178 -24.29 -9.52 0.76
CA CYS A 178 -22.96 -9.05 1.06
C CYS A 178 -22.61 -7.88 0.13
N VAL A 179 -21.99 -6.85 0.70
CA VAL A 179 -21.54 -5.69 -0.07
C VAL A 179 -20.02 -5.56 0.06
N PRO A 180 -19.26 -5.50 -1.05
CA PRO A 180 -17.83 -5.30 -1.00
C PRO A 180 -17.48 -3.97 -0.33
N ALA A 181 -16.53 -4.01 0.62
CA ALA A 181 -16.14 -2.85 1.41
C ALA A 181 -14.89 -2.20 0.80
N VAL A 182 -14.99 -0.93 0.42
CA VAL A 182 -13.88 -0.12 -0.06
C VAL A 182 -13.22 0.57 1.13
N VAL A 183 -12.03 0.09 1.51
CA VAL A 183 -11.31 0.57 2.71
C VAL A 183 -10.21 1.58 2.35
N GLY A 184 -9.72 1.54 1.12
CA GLY A 184 -8.65 2.43 0.69
C GLY A 184 -8.40 2.38 -0.81
N TRP A 185 -7.40 3.15 -1.23
CA TRP A 185 -6.96 3.25 -2.61
C TRP A 185 -5.46 2.99 -2.69
N GLU A 186 -5.06 2.03 -3.50
CA GLU A 186 -3.66 1.74 -3.75
C GLU A 186 -3.22 2.35 -5.09
N PHE A 187 -2.21 3.22 -5.05
CA PHE A 187 -1.68 3.89 -6.23
C PHE A 187 -0.43 3.15 -6.74
N HIS A 188 -0.52 2.49 -7.89
CA HIS A 188 0.61 1.77 -8.49
C HIS A 188 0.87 2.23 -9.93
N LYS A 189 2.13 2.62 -10.23
CA LYS A 189 2.61 2.87 -11.61
C LYS A 189 1.77 3.84 -12.46
N GLY A 190 1.14 4.84 -11.84
CA GLY A 190 0.59 6.02 -12.53
C GLY A 190 -0.65 5.79 -13.40
N GLY A 191 -1.30 4.63 -13.35
CA GLY A 191 -2.62 4.38 -13.98
C GLY A 191 -3.77 4.45 -12.98
N ASN A 192 -5.02 4.33 -13.46
CA ASN A 192 -6.22 3.98 -12.67
C ASN A 192 -7.03 2.92 -13.46
N HIS A 193 -7.22 1.68 -13.00
CA HIS A 193 -8.08 0.66 -13.64
C HIS A 193 -8.88 -0.14 -12.61
N PRO A 194 -10.22 -0.25 -12.70
CA PRO A 194 -11.02 -0.97 -11.72
C PRO A 194 -10.79 -2.48 -11.80
N MET A 195 -10.34 -3.10 -10.71
CA MET A 195 -10.33 -4.56 -10.55
C MET A 195 -11.47 -4.98 -9.63
N LEU A 196 -12.59 -5.42 -10.22
CA LEU A 196 -13.52 -6.28 -9.52
C LEU A 196 -12.82 -7.62 -9.30
N VAL A 197 -12.70 -8.07 -8.05
CA VAL A 197 -12.15 -9.39 -7.72
C VAL A 197 -13.16 -10.45 -8.16
N LEU A 198 -13.29 -10.67 -9.47
CA LEU A 198 -13.79 -11.89 -10.05
C LEU A 198 -12.57 -12.74 -10.38
N ASP A 199 -12.40 -13.77 -9.56
CA ASP A 199 -11.57 -14.95 -9.74
C ASP A 199 -10.22 -14.84 -10.45
N LYS A 200 -9.17 -15.14 -9.67
CA LYS A 200 -7.83 -15.50 -10.15
C LYS A 200 -7.81 -16.82 -10.94
N TYR A 201 -8.59 -16.92 -12.02
CA TYR A 201 -8.66 -18.08 -12.92
C TYR A 201 -8.56 -17.74 -14.42
N PHE A 202 -8.02 -16.59 -14.78
CA PHE A 202 -7.58 -16.29 -16.15
C PHE A 202 -6.04 -16.19 -16.27
N SER A 203 -5.32 -17.10 -15.60
CA SER A 203 -3.86 -17.03 -15.41
C SER A 203 -3.05 -18.02 -16.26
N ILE A 204 -3.43 -18.29 -17.52
CA ILE A 204 -2.61 -19.17 -18.39
C ILE A 204 -2.26 -18.55 -19.77
N PHE A 205 -2.89 -17.46 -20.22
CA PHE A 205 -2.59 -16.90 -21.56
C PHE A 205 -1.71 -15.64 -21.59
N PHE A 206 -1.35 -15.06 -20.44
CA PHE A 206 -0.51 -13.85 -20.39
C PHE A 206 0.84 -14.12 -19.72
N LEU A 207 1.71 -14.87 -20.39
CA LEU A 207 3.12 -15.02 -20.00
C LEU A 207 4.05 -14.01 -20.71
N THR A 208 3.52 -13.10 -21.51
CA THR A 208 4.32 -12.13 -22.30
C THR A 208 3.99 -10.66 -22.03
N ILE A 209 3.13 -10.34 -21.04
CA ILE A 209 2.97 -8.96 -20.57
C ILE A 209 3.39 -8.88 -19.11
N ARG A 210 4.53 -8.21 -18.92
CA ARG A 210 5.04 -7.64 -17.65
C ARG A 210 3.88 -7.28 -16.71
N LYS A 211 3.95 -7.78 -15.48
CA LYS A 211 3.15 -7.35 -14.30
C LYS A 211 2.74 -5.87 -14.34
N ILE A 212 1.55 -5.61 -14.85
CA ILE A 212 0.78 -4.40 -14.61
C ILE A 212 -0.27 -4.83 -13.58
N LYS A 213 0.07 -4.68 -12.30
CA LYS A 213 -0.92 -4.66 -11.24
C LYS A 213 -1.63 -3.32 -11.37
N CYS A 214 -2.79 -3.40 -12.01
CA CYS A 214 -3.77 -2.35 -12.17
C CYS A 214 -4.32 -1.88 -10.82
N ASP A 215 -4.79 -0.64 -10.80
CA ASP A 215 -5.07 0.17 -9.62
C ASP A 215 -6.22 -0.38 -8.79
N PHE A 216 -5.88 -0.86 -7.61
CA PHE A 216 -6.83 -1.55 -6.77
C PHE A 216 -7.55 -0.52 -5.90
N CYS A 217 -8.86 -0.37 -6.11
CA CYS A 217 -9.72 -0.12 -4.96
C CYS A 217 -9.37 -1.22 -3.95
N SER A 218 -8.83 -0.87 -2.79
CA SER A 218 -8.50 -1.85 -1.76
C SER A 218 -9.82 -2.34 -1.17
N ILE A 219 -10.40 -3.32 -1.88
CA ILE A 219 -11.56 -4.08 -1.44
C ILE A 219 -11.02 -5.07 -0.43
N ASP A 220 -11.08 -4.67 0.83
CA ASP A 220 -10.66 -5.51 1.94
C ASP A 220 -11.93 -6.06 2.60
N GLY A 221 -12.35 -7.24 2.14
CA GLY A 221 -13.49 -7.95 2.71
C GLY A 221 -14.86 -7.43 2.26
N CYS A 222 -15.88 -7.73 3.07
CA CYS A 222 -17.28 -7.42 2.79
C CYS A 222 -18.01 -6.93 4.04
N VAL A 223 -19.00 -6.07 3.86
CA VAL A 223 -19.98 -5.72 4.89
C VAL A 223 -21.15 -6.68 4.79
N ILE A 224 -21.55 -7.22 5.94
CA ILE A 224 -22.63 -8.19 6.09
C ILE A 224 -23.50 -7.81 7.28
N LEU A 225 -24.71 -8.37 7.36
CA LEU A 225 -25.52 -8.27 8.57
C LEU A 225 -24.89 -9.09 9.70
N LYS A 226 -24.95 -8.54 10.92
CA LYS A 226 -24.42 -9.18 12.13
C LYS A 226 -25.00 -10.58 12.38
N LYS A 227 -26.25 -10.81 11.98
CA LYS A 227 -26.94 -12.12 12.11
C LYS A 227 -26.22 -13.26 11.37
N HIS A 228 -25.59 -12.97 10.23
CA HIS A 228 -24.95 -13.96 9.37
C HIS A 228 -23.45 -14.13 9.62
N GLU A 229 -22.88 -13.36 10.55
CA GLU A 229 -21.44 -13.34 10.80
C GLU A 229 -20.89 -14.72 11.16
N ARG A 230 -21.55 -15.42 12.10
CA ARG A 230 -21.07 -16.71 12.59
C ARG A 230 -21.05 -17.78 11.47
N ILE A 231 -22.14 -17.87 10.73
CA ILE A 231 -22.32 -18.81 9.62
C ILE A 231 -21.24 -18.56 8.55
N LEU A 232 -20.99 -17.29 8.21
CA LEU A 232 -20.00 -16.94 7.19
C LEU A 232 -18.57 -17.22 7.64
N ARG A 233 -18.23 -16.99 8.92
CA ARG A 233 -16.90 -17.33 9.45
C ARG A 233 -16.62 -18.82 9.42
N GLU A 234 -17.60 -19.64 9.79
CA GLU A 234 -17.54 -21.10 9.75
C GLU A 234 -17.38 -21.59 8.29
N ALA A 235 -18.26 -21.15 7.38
CA ALA A 235 -18.20 -21.50 5.97
C ALA A 235 -16.89 -21.04 5.30
N TRP A 236 -16.37 -19.86 5.68
CA TRP A 236 -15.08 -19.36 5.19
C TRP A 236 -13.91 -20.23 5.64
N LYS A 237 -13.92 -20.67 6.90
CA LYS A 237 -12.88 -21.56 7.44
C LYS A 237 -12.82 -22.85 6.63
N GLU A 238 -13.96 -23.51 6.40
CA GLU A 238 -14.03 -24.73 5.60
C GLU A 238 -13.57 -24.52 4.15
N PHE A 239 -14.05 -23.44 3.51
CA PHE A 239 -13.67 -23.11 2.14
C PHE A 239 -12.15 -22.89 2.03
N TYR A 240 -11.57 -22.20 3.01
CA TYR A 240 -10.14 -21.91 3.02
C TYR A 240 -9.30 -23.16 3.28
N GLU A 241 -9.71 -24.03 4.19
CA GLU A 241 -9.06 -25.34 4.43
C GLU A 241 -9.08 -26.21 3.17
N LYS A 242 -10.24 -26.35 2.52
CA LYS A 242 -10.38 -27.05 1.23
C LYS A 242 -9.44 -26.46 0.17
N LYS A 243 -9.37 -25.13 0.09
CA LYS A 243 -8.47 -24.42 -0.84
C LYS A 243 -7.00 -24.68 -0.55
N GLN A 244 -6.58 -24.72 0.72
CA GLN A 244 -5.20 -25.04 1.09
C GLN A 244 -4.82 -26.47 0.73
N VAL A 245 -5.69 -27.43 1.03
CA VAL A 245 -5.45 -28.85 0.68
C VAL A 245 -5.32 -29.01 -0.84
N ALA A 246 -6.22 -28.40 -1.61
CA ALA A 246 -6.15 -28.41 -3.07
C ALA A 246 -4.89 -27.71 -3.60
N ALA A 247 -4.45 -26.60 -2.98
CA ALA A 247 -3.21 -25.92 -3.35
C ALA A 247 -1.97 -26.79 -3.10
N LYS A 248 -1.90 -27.47 -1.94
CA LYS A 248 -0.83 -28.43 -1.63
C LYS A 248 -0.80 -29.59 -2.63
N LYS A 249 -1.96 -30.14 -2.99
CA LYS A 249 -2.08 -31.18 -4.02
C LYS A 249 -1.57 -30.69 -5.37
N ARG A 250 -2.04 -29.53 -5.83
CA ARG A 250 -1.59 -28.91 -7.09
C ARG A 250 -0.09 -28.61 -7.11
N LEU A 251 0.49 -28.21 -5.98
CA LEU A 251 1.93 -27.98 -5.87
C LEU A 251 2.71 -29.28 -6.08
N LYS A 252 2.31 -30.36 -5.39
CA LYS A 252 2.92 -31.69 -5.55
C LYS A 252 2.80 -32.19 -7.00
N GLU A 253 1.62 -32.10 -7.59
CA GLU A 253 1.38 -32.51 -8.98
C GLU A 253 2.24 -31.71 -9.98
N ARG A 254 2.37 -30.39 -9.78
CA ARG A 254 3.25 -29.53 -10.59
C ARG A 254 4.72 -29.91 -10.44
N ALA A 255 5.18 -30.17 -9.21
CA ALA A 255 6.55 -30.62 -8.96
C ALA A 255 6.82 -31.93 -9.73
N LEU A 256 5.95 -32.94 -9.59
CA LEU A 256 6.09 -34.21 -10.31
C LEU A 256 6.05 -34.04 -11.83
N LYS A 257 5.21 -33.14 -12.35
CA LYS A 257 5.17 -32.83 -13.79
C LYS A 257 6.48 -32.17 -14.26
N ASN A 258 7.01 -31.24 -13.47
CA ASN A 258 8.28 -30.56 -13.78
C ASN A 258 9.46 -31.53 -13.72
N TRP A 259 9.52 -32.40 -12.71
CA TRP A 259 10.52 -33.47 -12.61
C TRP A 259 10.48 -34.41 -13.81
N ARG A 260 9.28 -34.87 -14.20
CA ARG A 260 9.12 -35.69 -15.42
C ARG A 260 9.63 -34.97 -16.68
N ARG A 261 9.37 -33.66 -16.80
CA ARG A 261 9.87 -32.84 -17.91
C ARG A 261 11.39 -32.75 -17.89
N LEU A 262 12.00 -32.55 -16.72
CA LEU A 262 13.45 -32.48 -16.54
C LEU A 262 14.12 -33.82 -16.94
N VAL A 263 13.65 -34.93 -16.39
CA VAL A 263 14.20 -36.27 -16.67
C VAL A 263 14.06 -36.62 -18.15
N LYS A 264 12.90 -36.37 -18.77
CA LYS A 264 12.72 -36.55 -20.22
C LYS A 264 13.69 -35.66 -21.01
N GLY A 265 13.86 -34.40 -20.61
CA GLY A 265 14.83 -33.49 -21.22
C GLY A 265 16.26 -34.02 -21.14
N MET A 266 16.70 -34.50 -19.97
CA MET A 266 18.02 -35.11 -19.78
C MET A 266 18.22 -36.35 -20.66
N LEU A 267 17.23 -37.25 -20.72
CA LEU A 267 17.28 -38.44 -21.56
C LEU A 267 17.36 -38.08 -23.05
N THR A 268 16.59 -37.09 -23.49
CA THR A 268 16.66 -36.57 -24.86
C THR A 268 18.03 -35.97 -25.13
N MET A 269 18.58 -35.17 -24.22
CA MET A 269 19.94 -34.61 -24.36
C MET A 269 21.00 -35.70 -24.43
N LYS A 270 20.91 -36.75 -23.60
CA LYS A 270 21.83 -37.90 -23.68
C LYS A 270 21.74 -38.61 -25.05
N LYS A 271 20.53 -38.80 -25.60
CA LYS A 271 20.32 -39.37 -26.93
C LYS A 271 20.88 -38.48 -28.04
N VAL A 272 20.67 -37.16 -27.95
CA VAL A 272 21.22 -36.19 -28.92
C VAL A 272 22.74 -36.20 -28.86
N ARG A 273 23.34 -36.15 -27.66
CA ARG A 273 24.78 -36.30 -27.45
C ARG A 273 25.32 -37.59 -28.06
N ALA A 274 24.69 -38.74 -27.80
CA ALA A 274 25.12 -40.01 -28.39
C ALA A 274 24.99 -40.06 -29.92
N LYS A 275 24.05 -39.32 -30.52
CA LYS A 275 23.87 -39.28 -31.98
C LYS A 275 24.77 -38.28 -32.70
N PHE A 276 25.10 -37.16 -32.05
CA PHE A 276 25.78 -36.02 -32.69
C PHE A 276 27.17 -35.70 -32.10
N LEU A 277 27.54 -36.23 -30.92
CA LEU A 277 28.91 -36.13 -30.38
C LEU A 277 29.77 -37.39 -30.64
N VAL A 278 29.24 -38.40 -31.34
CA VAL A 278 30.01 -39.61 -31.75
C VAL A 278 30.70 -39.42 -33.11
N VAL A 279 30.63 -38.24 -33.72
CA VAL A 279 31.48 -37.88 -34.87
C VAL A 279 32.26 -36.61 -34.54
N ASP A 280 33.22 -36.74 -33.63
CA ASP A 280 34.43 -35.93 -33.65
C ASP A 280 35.51 -36.65 -32.83
N HIS A 281 36.27 -37.54 -33.48
CA HIS A 281 37.49 -38.14 -32.93
C HIS A 281 38.63 -37.13 -32.69
N ARG A 282 38.34 -35.82 -32.61
CA ARG A 282 39.32 -34.76 -32.41
C ARG A 282 39.24 -34.04 -31.06
N SER A 283 38.19 -34.24 -30.27
CA SER A 283 38.04 -33.56 -28.96
C SER A 283 38.35 -34.44 -27.74
N MET A 284 38.49 -35.77 -27.89
CA MET A 284 38.82 -36.66 -26.75
C MET A 284 40.31 -36.66 -26.32
N GLN A 285 41.20 -35.95 -27.02
CA GLN A 285 42.61 -35.88 -26.61
C GLN A 285 42.90 -34.85 -25.50
N VAL A 286 41.94 -33.97 -25.17
CA VAL A 286 42.15 -32.95 -24.14
C VAL A 286 41.82 -33.48 -22.74
N ASP A 287 40.78 -34.31 -22.61
CA ASP A 287 40.30 -34.77 -21.29
C ASP A 287 41.07 -35.98 -20.74
N GLU A 288 41.61 -36.86 -21.60
CA GLU A 288 42.42 -38.01 -21.16
C GLU A 288 43.76 -37.60 -20.50
N LYS A 289 44.20 -36.36 -20.76
CA LYS A 289 45.38 -35.75 -20.09
C LYS A 289 45.05 -35.10 -18.75
N LEU A 290 43.78 -34.79 -18.46
CA LEU A 290 43.37 -34.24 -17.17
C LEU A 290 43.12 -35.34 -16.14
N GLU A 291 42.49 -36.46 -16.54
CA GLU A 291 42.21 -37.57 -15.61
C GLU A 291 43.49 -38.23 -15.07
N LYS A 292 44.55 -38.38 -15.88
CA LYS A 292 45.83 -38.94 -15.41
C LYS A 292 46.59 -38.08 -14.38
N LYS A 293 46.16 -36.84 -14.14
CA LYS A 293 46.82 -35.94 -13.17
C LYS A 293 46.07 -35.85 -11.83
N GLU A 294 44.86 -36.39 -11.74
CA GLU A 294 44.04 -36.34 -10.53
C GLU A 294 44.20 -37.57 -9.63
N ASP A 295 44.77 -38.67 -10.14
CA ASP A 295 45.03 -39.90 -9.35
C ASP A 295 46.23 -39.79 -8.37
N GLU A 296 46.88 -38.63 -8.28
CA GLU A 296 47.99 -38.38 -7.35
C GLU A 296 47.70 -37.20 -6.40
N VAL A 297 46.49 -37.10 -5.84
CA VAL A 297 46.25 -36.28 -4.63
C VAL A 297 45.28 -37.00 -3.68
N THR A 298 45.73 -37.17 -2.44
CA THR A 298 45.03 -37.85 -1.35
C THR A 298 43.79 -37.09 -0.87
N ALA A 299 42.78 -37.87 -0.45
CA ALA A 299 41.46 -37.43 -0.01
C ALA A 299 41.49 -36.41 1.13
N VAL A 300 40.80 -35.27 0.92
CA VAL A 300 40.30 -34.40 2.01
C VAL A 300 38.92 -33.87 1.63
N ASP A 301 38.02 -33.85 2.62
CA ASP A 301 36.59 -33.51 2.59
C ASP A 301 36.20 -32.32 1.70
N ASP A 302 35.37 -32.59 0.68
CA ASP A 302 34.79 -31.58 -0.20
C ASP A 302 33.25 -31.53 -0.07
N THR A 303 32.78 -31.17 1.12
CA THR A 303 31.35 -30.89 1.40
C THR A 303 30.99 -29.42 1.10
N ALA A 304 31.73 -28.76 0.19
CA ALA A 304 31.64 -27.31 -0.01
C ALA A 304 31.30 -26.86 -1.44
N LEU A 305 31.02 -27.77 -2.39
CA LEU A 305 30.78 -27.43 -3.80
C LEU A 305 29.30 -27.58 -4.22
N SER A 306 28.40 -26.87 -3.54
CA SER A 306 27.07 -26.60 -4.12
C SER A 306 26.68 -25.14 -3.94
N TRP A 307 26.54 -24.45 -5.09
CA TRP A 307 26.09 -23.06 -5.32
C TRP A 307 27.18 -21.96 -5.31
N PRO A 308 27.16 -21.00 -6.27
CA PRO A 308 28.20 -19.96 -6.35
C PRO A 308 27.98 -18.91 -5.25
N GLN A 309 28.99 -18.71 -4.39
CA GLN A 309 29.01 -17.62 -3.42
C GLN A 309 29.42 -16.32 -4.10
N THR A 310 28.59 -15.28 -3.96
CA THR A 310 28.88 -13.94 -4.48
C THR A 310 29.71 -13.19 -3.44
N ILE A 311 31.01 -13.00 -3.70
CA ILE A 311 31.91 -12.24 -2.81
C ILE A 311 31.89 -10.78 -3.23
N PHE A 312 31.48 -9.89 -2.31
CA PHE A 312 31.61 -8.44 -2.45
C PHE A 312 32.99 -8.01 -1.94
N ASN A 313 33.85 -7.50 -2.83
CA ASN A 313 35.11 -6.86 -2.42
C ASN A 313 34.85 -5.39 -2.06
N PHE A 314 35.21 -4.99 -0.84
CA PHE A 314 35.43 -3.59 -0.48
C PHE A 314 36.94 -3.27 -0.53
N PRO A 315 37.36 -2.06 -0.95
CA PRO A 315 38.77 -1.71 -1.07
C PRO A 315 39.41 -1.46 0.30
N GLY A 316 40.68 -1.83 0.41
CA GLY A 316 41.38 -2.06 1.66
C GLY A 316 41.88 -0.85 2.43
N ALA A 317 42.17 -1.10 3.71
CA ALA A 317 42.97 -0.26 4.57
C ALA A 317 43.75 -1.15 5.56
N SER A 318 45.02 -1.38 5.25
CA SER A 318 46.09 -1.68 6.21
C SER A 318 47.34 -1.01 5.63
N SER A 319 47.83 0.09 6.20
CA SER A 319 48.71 0.09 7.38
C SER A 319 49.85 -0.91 7.20
N SER A 320 51.01 -0.39 6.80
CA SER A 320 52.30 -1.05 6.93
C SER A 320 53.21 -0.10 7.72
N TYR A 321 53.56 -0.54 8.93
CA TYR A 321 54.77 -0.13 9.60
C TYR A 321 55.97 -0.63 8.78
N HIS A 322 56.80 0.29 8.31
CA HIS A 322 58.25 0.29 8.53
C HIS A 322 58.84 1.64 8.15
#